data_AF-A0A3D4EX29-F1
#
_entry.id   AF-A0A3D4EX29-F1
#
_cell.length_a   1.000
_cell.length_b   1.000
_cell.length_c   1.000
_cell.angle_alpha   90.00
_cell.angle_beta   90.00
_cell.angle_gamma   90.00
#
_symmetry.space_group_name_H-M   'P 1'
#
loop_
_entity.id
_entity.type
_entity.pdbx_description
1 polymer ?
#
loop_
_entity_poly.entity_id
_entity_poly.type
_entity_poly.pdbx_seq_one_letter_code
_entity_poly.pdbx_strand_id
1 'polypeptide(L)'
;MRFLCLFILFLPTALLAQVDSPKVGGDGLRIQIYLDQKCFGPGYLDGRPGNFTLRAVYSYNRFRGRPPGAWDALLKEAEEEIEELFALATVPALAKDYINPNLPRGYGNLGGVKLVAYRSYLEFMAERYHTSESFLIKLNGKSKAYGLRIGDALKVPNIAPFRIEEISVGRMHKEDERLSKHNIVIDTKNNQIFVYDPTQPTIVIPGIPMIVSDEDQEPLGKMIAMFPTTTGGEQFIHHGIWKVVNCVEFPSWRYDKQFLETGKRGTDVVDVAHGPNSPVGVLWCGLSKSGIGIHGTSSPSTIGRSQSAGCYRLSNWDAARFPQYVRPGAKVIVR
;
A
#
# COMPACT_ATOMS: atom_id res chain seq x y z
N MET A 1 41.53 54.36 23.50
CA MET A 1 41.34 53.59 22.25
C MET A 1 40.92 52.18 22.63
N ARG A 2 39.67 51.79 22.34
CA ARG A 2 39.10 50.47 22.69
C ARG A 2 39.55 49.43 21.66
N PHE A 3 40.10 48.32 22.13
CA PHE A 3 40.38 47.13 21.32
C PHE A 3 39.05 46.45 20.96
N LEU A 4 38.86 46.20 19.65
CA LEU A 4 37.71 45.50 19.10
C LEU A 4 38.05 44.00 19.05
N CYS A 5 37.48 43.20 19.95
CA CYS A 5 37.53 41.74 19.86
C CYS A 5 36.60 41.27 18.72
N LEU A 6 37.18 40.72 17.66
CA LEU A 6 36.46 40.05 16.59
C LEU A 6 36.13 38.62 17.03
N PHE A 7 34.90 38.37 17.48
CA PHE A 7 34.39 37.01 17.67
C PHE A 7 34.07 36.41 16.29
N ILE A 8 34.89 35.49 15.82
CA ILE A 8 34.54 34.59 14.71
C ILE A 8 33.58 33.54 15.30
N LEU A 9 32.28 33.75 15.09
CA LEU A 9 31.28 32.71 15.30
C LEU A 9 31.51 31.63 14.23
N PHE A 10 32.12 30.51 14.63
CA PHE A 10 32.05 29.27 13.86
C PHE A 10 30.57 28.86 13.78
N LEU A 11 29.95 29.09 12.62
CA LEU A 11 28.74 28.37 12.25
C LEU A 11 29.07 26.88 12.31
N PRO A 12 28.34 26.05 13.06
CA PRO A 12 28.53 24.62 12.99
C PRO A 12 28.31 24.23 11.53
N THR A 13 29.29 23.55 10.96
CA THR A 13 29.18 22.83 9.69
C THR A 13 27.82 22.15 9.69
N ALA A 14 26.91 22.62 8.84
CA ALA A 14 25.65 21.95 8.61
C ALA A 14 26.01 20.49 8.33
N LEU A 15 25.56 19.59 9.20
CA LEU A 15 25.68 18.16 9.03
C LEU A 15 25.06 17.86 7.66
N LEU A 16 25.89 17.73 6.62
CA LEU A 16 25.45 17.20 5.35
C LEU A 16 24.92 15.82 5.70
N ALA A 17 23.60 15.71 5.81
CA ALA A 17 22.95 14.48 6.17
C ALA A 17 23.46 13.41 5.21
N GLN A 18 24.19 12.44 5.73
CA GLN A 18 24.80 11.38 4.95
C GLN A 18 23.67 10.63 4.24
N VAL A 19 23.59 10.79 2.92
CA VAL A 19 22.65 10.06 2.08
C VAL A 19 23.37 8.80 1.65
N ASP A 20 23.05 7.69 2.31
CA ASP A 20 23.60 6.39 1.97
C ASP A 20 22.94 5.86 0.68
N SER A 21 23.68 5.03 -0.06
CA SER A 21 23.15 4.42 -1.28
C SER A 21 22.04 3.41 -0.97
N PRO A 22 20.98 3.33 -1.80
CA PRO A 22 19.95 2.30 -1.69
C PRO A 22 20.54 0.88 -1.66
N LYS A 23 20.04 0.05 -0.74
CA LYS A 23 20.49 -1.35 -0.60
C LYS A 23 19.72 -2.26 -1.56
N VAL A 24 20.43 -3.17 -2.23
CA VAL A 24 19.86 -4.07 -3.25
C VAL A 24 20.07 -5.53 -2.90
N GLY A 25 19.42 -6.45 -3.61
CA GLY A 25 19.62 -7.88 -3.41
C GLY A 25 19.07 -8.34 -2.07
N GLY A 26 19.88 -9.08 -1.30
CA GLY A 26 19.49 -9.59 0.02
C GLY A 26 19.16 -8.48 1.01
N ASP A 27 20.00 -7.45 1.10
CA ASP A 27 19.79 -6.32 2.01
C ASP A 27 18.59 -5.47 1.58
N GLY A 28 18.41 -5.29 0.27
CA GLY A 28 17.21 -4.65 -0.26
C GLY A 28 15.94 -5.42 0.12
N LEU A 29 15.96 -6.75 0.02
CA LEU A 29 14.82 -7.58 0.39
C LEU A 29 14.57 -7.53 1.90
N ARG A 30 15.64 -7.53 2.72
CA ARG A 30 15.56 -7.41 4.17
C ARG A 30 14.85 -6.12 4.58
N ILE A 31 15.27 -5.00 4.01
CA ILE A 31 14.65 -3.69 4.26
C ILE A 31 13.20 -3.69 3.79
N GLN A 32 12.89 -4.26 2.62
CA GLN A 32 11.50 -4.36 2.15
C GLN A 32 10.63 -5.17 3.12
N ILE A 33 11.08 -6.35 3.57
CA ILE A 33 10.34 -7.18 4.54
C ILE A 33 10.12 -6.38 5.84
N TYR A 34 11.18 -5.79 6.38
CA TYR A 34 11.12 -5.01 7.62
C TYR A 34 10.11 -3.85 7.51
N LEU A 35 10.19 -3.05 6.45
CA LEU A 35 9.28 -1.92 6.24
C LEU A 35 7.82 -2.36 6.04
N ASP A 36 7.59 -3.47 5.33
CA ASP A 36 6.25 -4.02 5.15
C ASP A 36 5.64 -4.46 6.51
N GLN A 37 6.42 -5.10 7.39
CA GLN A 37 5.99 -5.45 8.75
C GLN A 37 5.64 -4.23 9.59
N LYS A 38 6.33 -3.09 9.39
CA LYS A 38 6.02 -1.83 10.09
C LYS A 38 4.89 -1.03 9.43
N CYS A 39 4.25 -1.56 8.38
CA CYS A 39 3.22 -0.89 7.59
C CYS A 39 3.71 0.41 6.91
N PHE A 40 4.97 0.40 6.46
CA PHE A 40 5.52 1.37 5.51
C PHE A 40 5.72 0.66 4.18
N GLY A 41 4.64 0.50 3.42
CA GLY A 41 4.59 -0.40 2.26
C GLY A 41 5.68 -0.08 1.23
N PRO A 42 6.63 -0.99 0.97
CA PRO A 42 7.74 -0.75 0.05
C PRO A 42 7.41 -1.11 -1.41
N GLY A 43 6.16 -1.52 -1.68
CA GLY A 43 5.75 -2.18 -2.91
C GLY A 43 5.95 -3.69 -2.81
N TYR A 44 6.35 -4.33 -3.92
CA TYR A 44 6.67 -5.76 -3.90
C TYR A 44 7.96 -6.08 -3.14
N LEU A 45 7.96 -7.23 -2.47
CA LEU A 45 9.13 -7.82 -1.84
C LEU A 45 9.92 -8.65 -2.87
N ASP A 46 10.96 -8.06 -3.45
CA ASP A 46 11.74 -8.65 -4.55
C ASP A 46 13.26 -8.34 -4.52
N GLY A 47 13.72 -7.62 -3.50
CA GLY A 47 15.10 -7.18 -3.32
C GLY A 47 15.56 -6.10 -4.31
N ARG A 48 14.63 -5.48 -5.06
CA ARG A 48 14.91 -4.42 -6.03
C ARG A 48 14.19 -3.14 -5.60
N PRO A 49 14.86 -2.23 -4.87
CA PRO A 49 14.26 -0.98 -4.47
C PRO A 49 13.75 -0.18 -5.69
N GLY A 50 12.44 -0.04 -5.77
CA GLY A 50 11.79 0.89 -6.70
C GLY A 50 11.38 2.19 -6.00
N ASN A 51 10.65 3.05 -6.71
CA ASN A 51 10.16 4.32 -6.17
C ASN A 51 9.42 4.16 -4.84
N PHE A 52 8.62 3.10 -4.67
CA PHE A 52 7.91 2.85 -3.42
C PHE A 52 8.84 2.46 -2.27
N THR A 53 9.85 1.63 -2.53
CA THR A 53 10.85 1.31 -1.51
C THR A 53 11.62 2.57 -1.09
N LEU A 54 12.03 3.41 -2.05
CA LEU A 54 12.70 4.68 -1.74
C LEU A 54 11.82 5.59 -0.85
N ARG A 55 10.52 5.70 -1.16
CA ARG A 55 9.56 6.48 -0.37
C ARG A 55 9.29 5.89 1.00
N ALA A 56 9.29 4.56 1.11
CA ALA A 56 9.08 3.87 2.38
C ALA A 56 10.27 4.09 3.31
N VAL A 57 11.51 3.99 2.80
CA VAL A 57 12.72 4.37 3.54
C VAL A 57 12.67 5.83 3.96
N TYR A 58 12.37 6.73 3.04
CA TYR A 58 12.24 8.16 3.32
C TYR A 58 11.27 8.42 4.48
N SER A 59 10.07 7.82 4.41
CA SER A 59 9.00 8.07 5.37
C SER A 59 9.25 7.39 6.72
N TYR A 60 9.77 6.16 6.71
CA TYR A 60 10.11 5.44 7.93
C TYR A 60 11.24 6.14 8.69
N ASN A 61 12.27 6.61 7.97
CA ASN A 61 13.35 7.37 8.58
C ASN A 61 12.84 8.66 9.21
N ARG A 62 11.89 9.36 8.56
CA ARG A 62 11.21 10.50 9.17
C ARG A 62 10.40 10.12 10.41
N PHE A 63 9.69 9.00 10.35
CA PHE A 63 8.97 8.45 11.50
C PHE A 63 9.90 8.12 12.67
N ARG A 64 11.17 7.76 12.40
CA ARG A 64 12.21 7.55 13.42
C ARG A 64 12.94 8.83 13.85
N GLY A 65 12.60 9.98 13.26
CA GLY A 65 13.27 11.25 13.55
C GLY A 65 14.71 11.34 13.02
N ARG A 66 15.07 10.52 12.02
CA ARG A 66 16.42 10.51 11.41
C ARG A 66 16.38 11.04 9.97
N PRO A 67 17.54 11.36 9.37
CA PRO A 67 17.61 11.80 7.99
C PRO A 67 16.90 10.84 7.04
N PRO A 68 16.09 11.33 6.07
CA PRO A 68 15.30 10.44 5.21
C PRO A 68 16.12 9.43 4.41
N GLY A 69 17.38 9.76 4.09
CA GLY A 69 18.32 8.91 3.34
C GLY A 69 19.19 7.98 4.20
N ALA A 70 18.91 7.79 5.49
CA ALA A 70 19.71 6.95 6.38
C ALA A 70 19.46 5.43 6.14
N TRP A 71 19.96 4.89 5.02
CA TRP A 71 19.79 3.48 4.67
C TRP A 71 20.59 2.56 5.58
N ASP A 72 21.80 2.94 6.00
CA ASP A 72 22.63 2.07 6.83
C ASP A 72 22.03 1.87 8.23
N ALA A 73 21.46 2.94 8.81
CA ALA A 73 20.75 2.85 10.07
C ALA A 73 19.50 1.96 9.97
N LEU A 74 18.77 2.05 8.86
CA LEU A 74 17.62 1.19 8.60
C LEU A 74 18.01 -0.27 8.40
N LEU A 75 19.11 -0.53 7.69
CA LEU A 75 19.59 -1.90 7.47
C LEU A 75 19.95 -2.57 8.80
N LYS A 76 20.63 -1.87 9.70
CA LYS A 76 20.98 -2.40 11.02
C LYS A 76 19.74 -2.80 11.83
N GLU A 77 18.72 -1.96 11.88
CA GLU A 77 17.43 -2.32 12.51
C GLU A 77 16.78 -3.52 11.83
N ALA A 78 16.82 -3.59 10.51
CA ALA A 78 16.26 -4.71 9.76
C ALA A 78 17.03 -6.02 9.99
N GLU A 79 18.35 -5.98 10.23
CA GLU A 79 19.17 -7.14 10.57
C GLU A 79 18.87 -7.68 11.98
N GLU A 80 18.47 -6.82 12.92
CA GLU A 80 18.08 -7.22 14.27
C GLU A 80 16.74 -7.97 14.30
N GLU A 81 15.80 -7.67 13.39
CA GLU A 81 14.47 -8.29 13.37
C GLU A 81 14.30 -9.35 12.26
N ILE A 82 15.05 -9.26 11.16
CA ILE A 82 14.92 -10.12 9.98
C ILE A 82 16.18 -10.96 9.77
N GLU A 83 16.26 -12.05 10.52
CA GLU A 83 17.34 -13.05 10.40
C GLU A 83 17.26 -13.78 9.05
N GLU A 84 16.09 -14.33 8.74
CA GLU A 84 15.86 -15.14 7.55
C GLU A 84 15.05 -14.37 6.50
N LEU A 85 15.60 -14.23 5.29
CA LEU A 85 14.95 -13.50 4.18
C LEU A 85 13.83 -14.29 3.51
N PHE A 86 13.88 -15.62 3.63
CA PHE A 86 12.99 -16.51 2.90
C PHE A 86 12.45 -17.60 3.81
N ALA A 87 11.19 -17.95 3.59
CA ALA A 87 10.55 -19.09 4.22
C ALA A 87 10.18 -20.14 3.18
N LEU A 88 10.02 -21.39 3.62
CA LEU A 88 9.38 -22.42 2.82
C LEU A 88 7.88 -22.42 3.14
N ALA A 89 7.05 -22.05 2.16
CA ALA A 89 5.60 -22.02 2.29
C ALA A 89 4.96 -23.17 1.54
N THR A 90 3.90 -23.74 2.09
CA THR A 90 3.10 -24.77 1.42
C THR A 90 1.84 -24.13 0.82
N VAL A 91 1.49 -24.50 -0.41
CA VAL A 91 0.21 -24.11 -1.02
C VAL A 91 -0.94 -24.70 -0.18
N PRO A 92 -1.75 -23.88 0.49
CA PRO A 92 -2.74 -24.37 1.43
C PRO A 92 -3.92 -25.03 0.73
N ALA A 93 -4.59 -25.97 1.40
CA ALA A 93 -5.75 -26.68 0.83
C ALA A 93 -6.91 -25.74 0.44
N LEU A 94 -7.09 -24.63 1.19
CA LEU A 94 -8.10 -23.61 0.89
C LEU A 94 -7.86 -22.90 -0.45
N ALA A 95 -6.65 -22.95 -1.01
CA ALA A 95 -6.34 -22.23 -2.24
C ALA A 95 -7.27 -22.67 -3.39
N LYS A 96 -7.70 -23.93 -3.42
CA LYS A 96 -8.64 -24.45 -4.43
C LYS A 96 -9.93 -23.65 -4.54
N ASP A 97 -10.39 -23.07 -3.43
CA ASP A 97 -11.64 -22.31 -3.37
C ASP A 97 -11.49 -20.90 -3.98
N TYR A 98 -10.24 -20.49 -4.24
CA TYR A 98 -9.86 -19.20 -4.81
C TYR A 98 -9.10 -19.32 -6.14
N ILE A 99 -9.06 -20.49 -6.79
CA ILE A 99 -8.45 -20.66 -8.12
C ILE A 99 -9.51 -20.94 -9.18
N ASN A 100 -9.53 -20.12 -10.22
CA ASN A 100 -10.25 -20.34 -11.47
C ASN A 100 -9.33 -20.02 -12.67
N PRO A 101 -8.66 -21.02 -13.27
CA PRO A 101 -7.74 -20.79 -14.39
C PRO A 101 -8.43 -20.26 -15.66
N ASN A 102 -9.74 -20.47 -15.77
CA ASN A 102 -10.57 -20.06 -16.89
C ASN A 102 -11.33 -18.75 -16.61
N LEU A 103 -10.95 -17.99 -15.57
CA LEU A 103 -11.59 -16.72 -15.26
C LEU A 103 -11.53 -15.79 -16.49
N PRO A 104 -12.67 -15.32 -17.02
CA PRO A 104 -12.71 -14.44 -18.18
C PRO A 104 -11.83 -13.20 -18.02
N ARG A 105 -11.34 -12.68 -19.14
CA ARG A 105 -10.62 -11.41 -19.20
C ARG A 105 -11.56 -10.28 -19.62
N GLY A 106 -11.30 -9.09 -19.10
CA GLY A 106 -12.12 -7.90 -19.34
C GLY A 106 -13.36 -7.85 -18.45
N TYR A 107 -13.67 -6.66 -17.92
CA TYR A 107 -14.70 -6.48 -16.89
C TYR A 107 -16.11 -6.79 -17.39
N GLY A 108 -16.41 -6.49 -18.66
CA GLY A 108 -17.70 -6.80 -19.27
C GLY A 108 -18.02 -8.29 -19.37
N ASN A 109 -17.02 -9.17 -19.28
CA ASN A 109 -17.19 -10.63 -19.40
C ASN A 109 -17.31 -11.33 -18.03
N LEU A 110 -17.34 -10.58 -16.93
CA LEU A 110 -17.40 -11.14 -15.57
C LEU A 110 -18.82 -11.33 -15.05
N GLY A 111 -19.84 -11.01 -15.85
CA GLY A 111 -21.24 -11.23 -15.48
C GLY A 111 -21.53 -12.70 -15.19
N GLY A 112 -22.22 -12.98 -14.09
CA GLY A 112 -22.58 -14.33 -13.66
C GLY A 112 -21.45 -15.16 -13.03
N VAL A 113 -20.22 -14.64 -12.99
CA VAL A 113 -19.12 -15.26 -12.24
C VAL A 113 -19.43 -15.17 -10.73
N LYS A 114 -19.36 -16.28 -9.99
CA LYS A 114 -19.67 -16.32 -8.55
C LYS A 114 -18.57 -15.71 -7.66
N LEU A 115 -17.31 -15.88 -8.08
CA LEU A 115 -16.12 -15.37 -7.40
C LEU A 115 -15.08 -15.01 -8.46
N VAL A 116 -14.61 -13.76 -8.44
CA VAL A 116 -13.55 -13.29 -9.34
C VAL A 116 -12.19 -13.70 -8.76
N ALA A 117 -11.91 -15.00 -8.87
CA ALA A 117 -10.83 -15.72 -8.21
C ALA A 117 -9.43 -15.47 -8.83
N TYR A 118 -8.36 -15.99 -8.23
CA TYR A 118 -7.04 -16.04 -8.87
C TYR A 118 -7.06 -17.00 -10.07
N ARG A 119 -6.17 -16.82 -11.04
CA ARG A 119 -6.03 -17.69 -12.21
C ARG A 119 -5.04 -18.83 -12.01
N SER A 120 -4.18 -18.75 -10.99
CA SER A 120 -3.23 -19.81 -10.69
C SER A 120 -2.84 -19.84 -9.22
N TYR A 121 -2.34 -20.99 -8.77
CA TYR A 121 -1.70 -21.10 -7.45
C TYR A 121 -0.47 -20.19 -7.33
N LEU A 122 0.24 -19.93 -8.43
CA LEU A 122 1.38 -19.01 -8.43
C LEU A 122 0.94 -17.58 -8.12
N GLU A 123 -0.15 -17.11 -8.73
CA GLU A 123 -0.74 -15.79 -8.47
C GLU A 123 -1.22 -15.68 -7.01
N PHE A 124 -1.95 -16.70 -6.53
CA PHE A 124 -2.38 -16.78 -5.13
C PHE A 124 -1.19 -16.70 -4.17
N MET A 125 -0.13 -17.49 -4.40
CA MET A 125 1.04 -17.50 -3.52
C MET A 125 1.87 -16.21 -3.65
N ALA A 126 1.92 -15.58 -4.82
CA ALA A 126 2.59 -14.31 -5.01
C ALA A 126 1.92 -13.21 -4.17
N GLU A 127 0.59 -13.07 -4.27
CA GLU A 127 -0.15 -12.08 -3.49
C GLU A 127 -0.12 -12.39 -1.99
N ARG A 128 -0.25 -13.67 -1.61
CA ARG A 128 -0.17 -14.13 -0.22
C ARG A 128 1.14 -13.73 0.47
N TYR A 129 2.25 -13.62 -0.26
CA TYR A 129 3.56 -13.25 0.29
C TYR A 129 4.09 -11.90 -0.24
N HIS A 130 3.17 -11.01 -0.62
CA HIS A 130 3.43 -9.61 -0.97
C HIS A 130 4.51 -9.45 -2.07
N THR A 131 4.56 -10.43 -2.99
CA THR A 131 5.58 -10.50 -4.04
C THR A 131 4.94 -10.73 -5.40
N SER A 132 5.77 -10.81 -6.44
CA SER A 132 5.32 -11.02 -7.81
C SER A 132 5.52 -12.46 -8.25
N GLU A 133 4.68 -12.93 -9.18
CA GLU A 133 4.84 -14.24 -9.82
C GLU A 133 6.25 -14.39 -10.43
N SER A 134 6.78 -13.33 -11.05
CA SER A 134 8.11 -13.34 -11.65
C SER A 134 9.23 -13.50 -10.63
N PHE A 135 9.09 -12.92 -9.43
CA PHE A 135 10.02 -13.14 -8.34
C PHE A 135 9.94 -14.58 -7.80
N LEU A 136 8.75 -15.13 -7.62
CA LEU A 136 8.58 -16.54 -7.23
C LEU A 136 9.14 -17.51 -8.27
N ILE A 137 8.96 -17.23 -9.56
CA ILE A 137 9.59 -17.99 -10.66
C ILE A 137 11.11 -17.92 -10.55
N LYS A 138 11.67 -16.73 -10.30
CA LYS A 138 13.13 -16.56 -10.13
C LYS A 138 13.65 -17.36 -8.93
N LEU A 139 12.92 -17.39 -7.82
CA LEU A 139 13.33 -18.11 -6.61
C LEU A 139 13.23 -19.63 -6.72
N ASN A 140 12.21 -20.13 -7.43
CA ASN A 140 11.84 -21.56 -7.38
C ASN A 140 12.07 -22.31 -8.70
N GLY A 141 12.36 -21.58 -9.78
CA GLY A 141 12.44 -22.12 -11.13
C GLY A 141 11.08 -22.22 -11.82
N LYS A 142 11.11 -22.05 -13.14
CA LYS A 142 9.94 -21.99 -14.02
C LYS A 142 9.03 -23.22 -13.91
N SER A 143 9.62 -24.42 -13.97
CA SER A 143 8.87 -25.69 -13.93
C SER A 143 8.05 -25.82 -12.66
N LYS A 144 8.67 -25.58 -11.50
CA LYS A 144 8.01 -25.65 -10.20
C LYS A 144 6.92 -24.59 -10.04
N ALA A 145 7.23 -23.33 -10.38
CA ALA A 145 6.31 -22.22 -10.21
C ALA A 145 5.02 -22.37 -11.04
N TYR A 146 5.11 -22.81 -12.30
CA TYR A 146 3.92 -23.04 -13.13
C TYR A 146 3.21 -24.37 -12.82
N GLY A 147 3.91 -25.32 -12.23
CA GLY A 147 3.38 -26.64 -11.87
C GLY A 147 2.74 -26.73 -10.48
N LEU A 148 2.68 -25.63 -9.72
CA LEU A 148 2.22 -25.61 -8.32
C LEU A 148 0.82 -26.22 -8.16
N ARG A 149 0.69 -27.04 -7.12
CA ARG A 149 -0.55 -27.65 -6.64
C ARG A 149 -0.65 -27.51 -5.12
N ILE A 150 -1.83 -27.78 -4.59
CA ILE A 150 -2.05 -27.89 -3.14
C ILE A 150 -1.04 -28.87 -2.54
N GLY A 151 -0.43 -28.49 -1.41
CA GLY A 151 0.57 -29.31 -0.72
C GLY A 151 1.99 -29.12 -1.23
N ASP A 152 2.19 -28.53 -2.42
CA ASP A 152 3.54 -28.20 -2.89
C ASP A 152 4.15 -27.11 -2.02
N ALA A 153 5.44 -27.26 -1.72
CA ALA A 153 6.21 -26.28 -0.97
C ALA A 153 7.06 -25.41 -1.91
N LEU A 154 7.11 -24.09 -1.71
CA LEU A 154 7.95 -23.17 -2.46
C LEU A 154 8.60 -22.11 -1.55
N LYS A 155 9.77 -21.63 -1.96
CA LYS A 155 10.48 -20.54 -1.31
C LYS A 155 9.78 -19.22 -1.59
N VAL A 156 9.49 -18.46 -0.54
CA VAL A 156 8.79 -17.15 -0.58
C VAL A 156 9.54 -16.15 0.31
N PRO A 157 9.32 -14.82 0.16
CA PRO A 157 9.77 -13.85 1.17
C PRO A 157 9.26 -14.23 2.56
N ASN A 158 10.11 -14.07 3.57
CA ASN A 158 9.74 -14.36 4.96
C ASN A 158 8.90 -13.22 5.55
N ILE A 159 7.62 -13.17 5.17
CA ILE A 159 6.63 -12.21 5.63
C ILE A 159 5.39 -12.95 6.12
N ALA A 160 4.68 -12.37 7.10
CA ALA A 160 3.38 -12.88 7.49
C ALA A 160 2.45 -12.91 6.27
N PRO A 161 1.78 -14.03 6.00
CA PRO A 161 1.00 -14.17 4.78
C PRO A 161 -0.26 -13.29 4.81
N PHE A 162 -0.59 -12.67 3.69
CA PHE A 162 -1.93 -12.13 3.46
C PHE A 162 -2.95 -13.27 3.39
N ARG A 163 -3.86 -13.30 4.36
CA ARG A 163 -4.86 -14.36 4.53
C ARG A 163 -6.19 -13.95 3.93
N ILE A 164 -6.35 -14.21 2.63
CA ILE A 164 -7.63 -13.96 1.94
C ILE A 164 -8.81 -14.69 2.58
N GLU A 165 -8.56 -15.84 3.23
CA GLU A 165 -9.56 -16.62 3.94
C GLU A 165 -10.15 -15.93 5.19
N GLU A 166 -9.53 -14.85 5.68
CA GLU A 166 -10.05 -14.06 6.80
C GLU A 166 -10.99 -12.95 6.35
N ILE A 167 -11.05 -12.67 5.04
CA ILE A 167 -11.91 -11.64 4.43
C ILE A 167 -13.30 -12.23 4.18
N SER A 168 -14.34 -11.53 4.59
CA SER A 168 -15.74 -11.99 4.48
C SER A 168 -16.58 -11.07 3.61
N VAL A 169 -17.38 -11.68 2.73
CA VAL A 169 -18.31 -10.97 1.84
C VAL A 169 -19.25 -10.09 2.64
N GLY A 170 -19.21 -8.79 2.37
CA GLY A 170 -20.12 -7.81 2.98
C GLY A 170 -19.79 -7.48 4.43
N ARG A 171 -18.69 -7.97 5.01
CA ARG A 171 -18.28 -7.54 6.36
C ARG A 171 -17.97 -6.05 6.31
N MET A 172 -18.66 -5.29 7.16
CA MET A 172 -18.46 -3.86 7.29
C MET A 172 -17.61 -3.54 8.51
N HIS A 173 -16.71 -2.58 8.36
CA HIS A 173 -16.00 -1.99 9.48
C HIS A 173 -16.73 -0.73 9.93
N LYS A 174 -17.14 -0.71 11.20
CA LYS A 174 -17.85 0.41 11.82
C LYS A 174 -16.86 1.50 12.27
N GLU A 175 -17.40 2.65 12.62
CA GLU A 175 -16.66 3.69 13.32
C GLU A 175 -16.03 3.13 14.60
N ASP A 176 -14.91 3.73 15.00
CA ASP A 176 -14.11 3.36 16.15
C ASP A 176 -13.58 4.64 16.81
N GLU A 177 -13.59 4.68 18.15
CA GLU A 177 -13.27 5.91 18.90
C GLU A 177 -11.87 6.46 18.64
N ARG A 178 -10.92 5.61 18.24
CA ARG A 178 -9.54 5.96 17.96
C ARG A 178 -9.27 6.03 16.46
N LEU A 179 -9.55 4.95 15.74
CA LEU A 179 -9.19 4.82 14.32
C LEU A 179 -9.99 5.77 13.42
N SER A 180 -11.21 6.17 13.82
CA SER A 180 -12.01 7.16 13.09
C SER A 180 -11.49 8.59 13.25
N LYS A 181 -10.56 8.85 14.18
CA LYS A 181 -9.95 10.18 14.38
C LYS A 181 -8.65 10.35 13.61
N HIS A 182 -8.09 9.28 13.04
CA HIS A 182 -6.86 9.38 12.28
C HIS A 182 -7.03 10.26 11.03
N ASN A 183 -5.95 10.93 10.65
CA ASN A 183 -5.87 11.74 9.44
C ASN A 183 -5.22 10.93 8.33
N ILE A 184 -5.81 10.99 7.14
CA ILE A 184 -5.29 10.34 5.93
C ILE A 184 -4.83 11.43 4.98
N VAL A 185 -3.61 11.31 4.45
CA VAL A 185 -3.13 12.17 3.37
C VAL A 185 -2.89 11.31 2.15
N ILE A 186 -3.60 11.61 1.07
CA ILE A 186 -3.39 11.02 -0.24
C ILE A 186 -2.55 11.99 -1.05
N ASP A 187 -1.28 11.63 -1.24
CA ASP A 187 -0.33 12.38 -2.05
C ASP A 187 -0.34 11.80 -3.47
N THR A 188 -1.05 12.51 -4.33
CA THR A 188 -1.32 12.11 -5.71
C THR A 188 -0.11 12.23 -6.62
N LYS A 189 0.77 13.19 -6.35
CA LYS A 189 2.04 13.34 -7.07
C LYS A 189 2.98 12.18 -6.79
N ASN A 190 2.95 11.70 -5.55
CA ASN A 190 3.88 10.69 -5.07
C ASN A 190 3.30 9.28 -5.00
N ASN A 191 2.02 9.12 -5.35
CA ASN A 191 1.33 7.84 -5.32
C ASN A 191 1.41 7.17 -3.94
N GLN A 192 1.18 7.95 -2.87
CA GLN A 192 1.20 7.49 -1.48
C GLN A 192 -0.07 7.83 -0.72
N ILE A 193 -0.46 6.93 0.18
CA ILE A 193 -1.42 7.22 1.25
C ILE A 193 -0.67 7.15 2.58
N PHE A 194 -0.75 8.20 3.37
CA PHE A 194 -0.20 8.26 4.72
C PHE A 194 -1.33 8.29 5.75
N VAL A 195 -1.13 7.61 6.87
CA VAL A 195 -2.06 7.67 8.02
C VAL A 195 -1.32 8.27 9.21
N TYR A 196 -1.95 9.26 9.84
CA TYR A 196 -1.44 9.95 11.00
C TYR A 196 -2.37 9.78 12.20
N ASP A 197 -1.77 9.55 13.36
CA ASP A 197 -2.44 9.55 14.65
C ASP A 197 -2.31 10.95 15.30
N PRO A 198 -3.40 11.73 15.36
CA PRO A 198 -3.37 13.09 15.92
C PRO A 198 -3.19 13.10 17.44
N THR A 199 -3.31 11.96 18.12
CA THR A 199 -3.09 11.87 19.57
C THR A 199 -1.61 11.77 19.94
N GLN A 200 -0.74 11.52 18.95
CA GLN A 200 0.70 11.40 19.13
C GLN A 200 1.45 12.65 18.65
N PRO A 201 2.56 13.03 19.31
CA PRO A 201 3.30 14.22 18.97
C PRO A 201 3.91 14.11 17.58
N THR A 202 3.83 15.21 16.82
CA THR A 202 4.49 15.32 15.53
C THR A 202 6.00 15.41 15.70
N ILE A 203 6.72 14.61 14.90
CA ILE A 203 8.18 14.61 14.90
C ILE A 203 8.67 15.75 14.02
N VAL A 204 9.33 16.73 14.63
CA VAL A 204 10.00 17.83 13.93
C VAL A 204 11.42 17.39 13.61
N ILE A 205 11.76 17.38 12.32
CA ILE A 205 13.12 17.12 11.85
C ILE A 205 13.67 18.46 11.33
N PRO A 206 14.77 18.98 11.92
CA PRO A 206 15.36 20.23 11.47
C PRO A 206 15.61 20.25 9.96
N GLY A 207 15.16 21.31 9.29
CA GLY A 207 15.34 21.49 7.84
C GLY A 207 14.34 20.74 6.94
N ILE A 208 13.37 20.00 7.50
CA ILE A 208 12.31 19.33 6.72
C ILE A 208 10.94 19.96 7.03
N PRO A 209 10.18 20.42 6.01
CA PRO A 209 8.85 20.97 6.25
C PRO A 209 7.91 19.99 6.94
N MET A 210 7.16 20.49 7.93
CA MET A 210 6.03 19.76 8.50
C MET A 210 4.91 19.66 7.48
N ILE A 211 4.19 18.53 7.52
CA ILE A 211 2.96 18.40 6.77
C ILE A 211 1.83 18.90 7.68
N VAL A 212 1.27 20.04 7.30
CA VAL A 212 0.10 20.69 7.91
C VAL A 212 -1.10 20.50 6.99
N SER A 213 -2.33 20.52 7.54
CA SER A 213 -3.55 20.51 6.70
C SER A 213 -3.90 21.93 6.29
N ASP A 214 -4.36 22.17 5.05
CA ASP A 214 -4.65 23.49 4.43
C ASP A 214 -5.53 24.51 5.23
N GLU A 215 -6.06 24.15 6.41
CA GLU A 215 -6.60 25.08 7.43
C GLU A 215 -5.51 25.58 8.44
N ASP A 216 -4.27 25.12 8.27
CA ASP A 216 -2.94 25.52 8.75
C ASP A 216 -2.78 26.14 10.14
N GLN A 217 -3.17 25.44 11.21
CA GLN A 217 -2.57 25.68 12.54
C GLN A 217 -2.17 24.42 13.32
N GLU A 218 -2.79 23.26 13.09
CA GLU A 218 -2.51 22.04 13.87
C GLU A 218 -1.78 20.97 13.06
N PRO A 219 -0.75 20.33 13.64
CA PRO A 219 -0.03 19.27 12.96
C PRO A 219 -0.89 18.00 12.88
N LEU A 220 -0.72 17.21 11.82
CA LEU A 220 -1.54 16.02 11.56
C LEU A 220 -1.37 14.88 12.59
N GLY A 221 -0.39 15.01 13.50
CA GLY A 221 0.03 13.98 14.45
C GLY A 221 1.28 13.24 14.01
N LYS A 222 1.46 12.02 14.53
CA LYS A 222 2.57 11.13 14.14
C LYS A 222 2.13 10.22 13.01
N MET A 223 2.95 10.10 11.96
CA MET A 223 2.71 9.09 10.92
C MET A 223 2.79 7.69 11.54
N ILE A 224 1.81 6.83 11.26
CA ILE A 224 1.76 5.46 11.80
C ILE A 224 1.68 4.38 10.72
N ALA A 225 1.34 4.75 9.48
CA ALA A 225 1.34 3.86 8.33
C ALA A 225 1.49 4.63 7.02
N MET A 226 1.98 3.92 6.00
CA MET A 226 2.13 4.38 4.63
C MET A 226 1.80 3.24 3.67
N PHE A 227 0.98 3.53 2.66
CA PHE A 227 0.57 2.58 1.64
C PHE A 227 0.89 3.11 0.24
N PRO A 228 1.60 2.33 -0.61
CA PRO A 228 1.67 2.57 -2.03
C PRO A 228 0.27 2.59 -2.65
N THR A 229 0.01 3.56 -3.51
CA THR A 229 -1.27 3.64 -4.23
C THR A 229 -1.08 3.90 -5.72
N THR A 230 -2.08 3.59 -6.53
CA THR A 230 -2.29 4.26 -7.82
C THR A 230 -3.36 5.32 -7.65
N THR A 231 -3.12 6.53 -8.12
CA THR A 231 -4.13 7.59 -8.16
C THR A 231 -4.86 7.66 -9.50
N GLY A 232 -5.94 8.44 -9.55
CA GLY A 232 -6.59 8.79 -10.80
C GLY A 232 -5.65 9.54 -11.75
N GLY A 233 -5.99 9.57 -13.04
CA GLY A 233 -5.36 10.52 -13.96
C GLY A 233 -5.59 11.96 -13.48
N GLU A 234 -4.68 12.88 -13.80
CA GLU A 234 -4.73 14.28 -13.31
C GLU A 234 -6.09 14.94 -13.56
N GLN A 235 -6.73 14.66 -14.70
CA GLN A 235 -8.05 15.16 -15.07
C GLN A 235 -9.20 14.63 -14.20
N PHE A 236 -8.99 13.54 -13.45
CA PHE A 236 -9.98 12.89 -12.58
C PHE A 236 -9.67 13.05 -11.09
N ILE A 237 -8.53 13.64 -10.74
CA ILE A 237 -8.18 13.89 -9.33
C ILE A 237 -8.95 15.11 -8.85
N HIS A 238 -9.72 14.91 -7.78
CA HIS A 238 -10.35 15.99 -7.06
C HIS A 238 -9.55 16.23 -5.77
N HIS A 239 -8.90 17.38 -5.67
CA HIS A 239 -8.23 17.79 -4.44
C HIS A 239 -9.24 18.28 -3.40
N GLY A 240 -8.89 18.17 -2.12
CA GLY A 240 -9.70 18.68 -1.02
C GLY A 240 -9.79 17.75 0.19
N ILE A 241 -10.71 18.09 1.08
CA ILE A 241 -10.90 17.39 2.36
C ILE A 241 -12.21 16.61 2.32
N TRP A 242 -12.11 15.30 2.56
CA TRP A 242 -13.21 14.35 2.61
C TRP A 242 -13.15 13.52 3.90
N LYS A 243 -14.05 12.55 4.01
CA LYS A 243 -14.05 11.55 5.09
C LYS A 243 -14.26 10.16 4.52
N VAL A 244 -13.74 9.13 5.19
CA VAL A 244 -14.12 7.75 4.93
C VAL A 244 -15.57 7.56 5.40
N VAL A 245 -16.47 7.12 4.53
CA VAL A 245 -17.90 6.97 4.86
C VAL A 245 -18.31 5.53 5.16
N ASN A 246 -17.63 4.56 4.54
CA ASN A 246 -17.82 3.14 4.80
C ASN A 246 -16.55 2.39 4.46
N CYS A 247 -16.41 1.17 4.97
CA CYS A 247 -15.42 0.20 4.53
C CYS A 247 -16.08 -1.19 4.52
N VAL A 248 -16.03 -1.87 3.37
CA VAL A 248 -16.68 -3.17 3.14
C VAL A 248 -15.68 -4.14 2.52
N GLU A 249 -15.56 -5.31 3.13
CA GLU A 249 -14.77 -6.43 2.65
C GLU A 249 -15.50 -7.18 1.52
N PHE A 250 -14.73 -7.67 0.55
CA PHE A 250 -15.22 -8.39 -0.63
C PHE A 250 -16.47 -7.75 -1.24
N PRO A 251 -16.37 -6.49 -1.70
CA PRO A 251 -17.47 -5.83 -2.39
C PRO A 251 -17.75 -6.47 -3.76
N SER A 252 -19.02 -6.56 -4.12
CA SER A 252 -19.41 -6.63 -5.53
C SER A 252 -19.22 -5.27 -6.20
N TRP A 253 -19.10 -5.24 -7.52
CA TRP A 253 -18.91 -4.00 -8.27
C TRP A 253 -19.81 -3.93 -9.49
N ARG A 254 -20.56 -2.83 -9.62
CA ARG A 254 -21.35 -2.53 -10.81
C ARG A 254 -20.43 -1.91 -11.86
N TYR A 255 -20.01 -2.71 -12.83
CA TYR A 255 -19.27 -2.22 -13.98
C TYR A 255 -20.21 -1.48 -14.93
N ASP A 256 -19.91 -0.20 -15.17
CA ASP A 256 -20.65 0.69 -16.06
C ASP A 256 -19.60 1.45 -16.88
N LYS A 257 -19.32 0.98 -18.09
CA LYS A 257 -18.24 1.54 -18.93
C LYS A 257 -18.45 3.03 -19.20
N GLN A 258 -19.69 3.40 -19.50
CA GLN A 258 -20.08 4.80 -19.74
C GLN A 258 -19.81 5.66 -18.50
N PHE A 259 -20.13 5.16 -17.30
CA PHE A 259 -19.85 5.88 -16.07
C PHE A 259 -18.34 6.09 -15.86
N LEU A 260 -17.51 5.08 -16.13
CA LEU A 260 -16.06 5.20 -15.97
C LEU A 260 -15.42 6.16 -16.99
N GLU A 261 -16.00 6.29 -18.18
CA GLU A 261 -15.46 7.16 -19.25
C GLU A 261 -16.03 8.59 -19.18
N THR A 262 -17.27 8.77 -18.72
CA THR A 262 -18.00 10.06 -18.84
C THR A 262 -18.56 10.59 -17.52
N GLY A 263 -18.54 9.80 -16.45
CA GLY A 263 -19.19 10.12 -15.17
C GLY A 263 -20.72 10.01 -15.20
N LYS A 264 -21.34 9.65 -16.33
CA LYS A 264 -22.80 9.47 -16.48
C LYS A 264 -23.15 7.98 -16.51
N ARG A 265 -24.17 7.58 -15.74
CA ARG A 265 -24.60 6.17 -15.68
C ARG A 265 -25.18 5.71 -17.01
N GLY A 266 -24.74 4.54 -17.46
CA GLY A 266 -25.31 3.83 -18.59
C GLY A 266 -26.32 2.77 -18.18
N THR A 267 -26.94 2.15 -19.20
CA THR A 267 -27.87 1.02 -19.07
C THR A 267 -27.20 -0.33 -19.28
N ASP A 268 -26.12 -0.39 -20.06
CA ASP A 268 -25.31 -1.59 -20.26
C ASP A 268 -24.34 -1.76 -19.08
N VAL A 269 -24.77 -2.56 -18.10
CA VAL A 269 -24.03 -2.77 -16.85
C VAL A 269 -23.83 -4.24 -16.54
N VAL A 270 -22.70 -4.52 -15.92
CA VAL A 270 -22.33 -5.88 -15.51
C VAL A 270 -22.10 -5.86 -14.01
N ASP A 271 -22.87 -6.66 -13.26
CA ASP A 271 -22.62 -6.90 -11.86
C ASP A 271 -21.48 -7.91 -11.72
N VAL A 272 -20.32 -7.39 -11.32
CA VAL A 272 -19.11 -8.16 -11.09
C VAL A 272 -19.11 -8.63 -9.63
N ALA A 273 -18.99 -9.93 -9.43
CA ALA A 273 -18.90 -10.49 -8.09
C ALA A 273 -17.62 -10.05 -7.36
N HIS A 274 -17.59 -10.31 -6.06
CA HIS A 274 -16.40 -10.10 -5.25
C HIS A 274 -15.27 -11.07 -5.63
N GLY A 275 -14.07 -10.78 -5.16
CA GLY A 275 -12.92 -11.67 -5.29
C GLY A 275 -11.60 -10.90 -5.43
N PRO A 276 -10.45 -11.57 -5.28
CA PRO A 276 -9.14 -10.92 -5.34
C PRO A 276 -8.84 -10.31 -6.71
N ASN A 277 -9.40 -10.89 -7.78
CA ASN A 277 -9.29 -10.37 -9.14
C ASN A 277 -10.47 -9.48 -9.55
N SER A 278 -11.33 -9.09 -8.61
CA SER A 278 -12.29 -8.03 -8.84
C SER A 278 -11.57 -6.68 -9.05
N PRO A 279 -12.07 -5.78 -9.92
CA PRO A 279 -11.43 -4.48 -10.17
C PRO A 279 -11.31 -3.59 -8.92
N VAL A 280 -12.18 -3.82 -7.94
CA VAL A 280 -12.16 -3.16 -6.62
C VAL A 280 -11.46 -3.99 -5.54
N GLY A 281 -10.96 -5.18 -5.89
CA GLY A 281 -10.20 -6.07 -5.02
C GLY A 281 -10.97 -6.55 -3.79
N VAL A 282 -10.23 -6.69 -2.68
CA VAL A 282 -10.74 -7.34 -1.46
C VAL A 282 -11.39 -6.39 -0.44
N LEU A 283 -11.28 -5.08 -0.64
CA LEU A 283 -11.83 -4.06 0.25
C LEU A 283 -12.24 -2.85 -0.58
N TRP A 284 -13.38 -2.26 -0.24
CA TRP A 284 -13.77 -0.92 -0.66
C TRP A 284 -13.99 -0.02 0.54
N CYS A 285 -13.29 1.11 0.60
CA CYS A 285 -13.57 2.21 1.53
C CYS A 285 -14.04 3.44 0.76
N GLY A 286 -15.34 3.74 0.82
CA GLY A 286 -15.92 4.89 0.15
C GLY A 286 -15.52 6.20 0.83
N LEU A 287 -15.38 7.26 0.03
CA LEU A 287 -15.12 8.61 0.52
C LEU A 287 -16.39 9.46 0.42
N SER A 288 -16.46 10.56 1.18
CA SER A 288 -17.59 11.51 1.12
C SER A 288 -17.71 12.22 -0.24
N LYS A 289 -16.70 12.10 -1.11
CA LYS A 289 -16.82 12.40 -2.53
C LYS A 289 -17.48 11.23 -3.25
N SER A 290 -18.72 11.44 -3.69
CA SER A 290 -19.52 10.42 -4.38
C SER A 290 -18.76 9.73 -5.52
N GLY A 291 -18.79 8.39 -5.52
CA GLY A 291 -18.17 7.55 -6.55
C GLY A 291 -16.67 7.34 -6.39
N ILE A 292 -16.02 7.96 -5.39
CA ILE A 292 -14.58 7.84 -5.14
C ILE A 292 -14.35 7.01 -3.87
N GLY A 293 -13.34 6.13 -3.93
CA GLY A 293 -12.98 5.26 -2.82
C GLY A 293 -11.50 4.92 -2.80
N ILE A 294 -11.04 4.42 -1.66
CA ILE A 294 -9.77 3.70 -1.49
C ILE A 294 -10.11 2.21 -1.53
N HIS A 295 -9.49 1.44 -2.42
CA HIS A 295 -9.88 0.04 -2.61
C HIS A 295 -8.73 -0.86 -3.05
N GLY A 296 -8.92 -2.18 -2.97
CA GLY A 296 -7.96 -3.17 -3.47
C GLY A 296 -7.86 -3.21 -5.00
N THR A 297 -7.16 -4.18 -5.56
CA THR A 297 -7.04 -4.28 -7.02
C THR A 297 -6.74 -5.69 -7.50
N SER A 298 -7.27 -6.04 -8.67
CA SER A 298 -6.92 -7.24 -9.44
C SER A 298 -5.57 -7.17 -10.16
N SER A 299 -4.78 -6.13 -9.94
CA SER A 299 -3.55 -5.87 -10.70
C SER A 299 -2.51 -5.14 -9.85
N PRO A 300 -2.04 -5.74 -8.75
CA PRO A 300 -1.07 -5.11 -7.85
C PRO A 300 0.23 -4.70 -8.57
N SER A 301 0.55 -5.35 -9.70
CA SER A 301 1.69 -5.03 -10.58
C SER A 301 1.66 -3.64 -11.20
N THR A 302 0.50 -3.00 -11.21
CA THR A 302 0.26 -1.70 -11.83
C THR A 302 0.11 -0.56 -10.82
N ILE A 303 0.30 -0.84 -9.52
CA ILE A 303 0.33 0.19 -8.46
C ILE A 303 1.45 1.19 -8.76
N GLY A 304 1.13 2.48 -8.77
CA GLY A 304 2.01 3.61 -9.11
C GLY A 304 2.43 3.72 -10.59
N ARG A 305 1.90 2.87 -11.47
CA ARG A 305 2.29 2.80 -12.90
C ARG A 305 1.13 2.97 -13.87
N SER A 306 -0.10 2.91 -13.38
CA SER A 306 -1.34 3.10 -14.13
C SER A 306 -2.10 4.31 -13.60
N GLN A 307 -3.15 4.72 -14.29
CA GLN A 307 -4.10 5.73 -13.82
C GLN A 307 -5.47 5.07 -13.60
N SER A 308 -6.17 5.46 -12.54
CA SER A 308 -7.57 5.08 -12.32
C SER A 308 -8.54 6.12 -12.90
N ALA A 309 -9.84 5.82 -12.90
CA ALA A 309 -10.90 6.77 -13.22
C ALA A 309 -11.28 7.70 -12.03
N GLY A 310 -10.37 7.88 -11.06
CA GLY A 310 -10.53 8.80 -9.92
C GLY A 310 -10.34 8.18 -8.54
N CYS A 311 -10.42 6.86 -8.40
CA CYS A 311 -10.23 6.15 -7.12
C CYS A 311 -8.74 5.94 -6.76
N TYR A 312 -8.48 5.51 -5.52
CA TYR A 312 -7.14 5.20 -5.02
C TYR A 312 -6.99 3.70 -4.81
N ARG A 313 -6.10 3.08 -5.58
CA ARG A 313 -5.93 1.62 -5.60
C ARG A 313 -4.76 1.21 -4.73
N LEU A 314 -5.00 0.28 -3.83
CA LEU A 314 -4.01 -0.44 -3.04
C LEU A 314 -3.82 -1.85 -3.59
N SER A 315 -2.68 -2.46 -3.31
CA SER A 315 -2.54 -3.92 -3.41
C SER A 315 -3.57 -4.60 -2.48
N ASN A 316 -3.99 -5.84 -2.75
CA ASN A 316 -4.98 -6.48 -1.87
C ASN A 316 -4.44 -6.74 -0.45
N TRP A 317 -3.14 -7.01 -0.29
CA TRP A 317 -2.54 -7.18 1.03
C TRP A 317 -2.48 -5.86 1.82
N ASP A 318 -2.24 -4.73 1.15
CA ASP A 318 -2.35 -3.41 1.78
C ASP A 318 -3.80 -3.05 2.09
N ALA A 319 -4.71 -3.32 1.15
CA ALA A 319 -6.12 -3.08 1.32
C ALA A 319 -6.67 -3.87 2.53
N ALA A 320 -6.29 -5.12 2.71
CA ALA A 320 -6.71 -5.92 3.87
C ALA A 320 -6.17 -5.38 5.21
N ARG A 321 -5.01 -4.73 5.21
CA ARG A 321 -4.42 -4.09 6.41
C ARG A 321 -5.02 -2.72 6.71
N PHE A 322 -5.47 -1.99 5.69
CA PHE A 322 -5.95 -0.61 5.81
C PHE A 322 -6.97 -0.38 6.95
N PRO A 323 -7.98 -1.26 7.17
CA PRO A 323 -8.96 -1.05 8.22
C PRO A 323 -8.41 -1.20 9.65
N GLN A 324 -7.19 -1.72 9.82
CA GLN A 324 -6.50 -1.75 11.12
C GLN A 324 -5.97 -0.38 11.53
N TYR A 325 -5.83 0.54 10.57
CA TYR A 325 -5.33 1.89 10.76
C TYR A 325 -6.41 2.95 10.57
N VAL A 326 -7.50 2.64 9.89
CA VAL A 326 -8.51 3.63 9.49
C VAL A 326 -9.90 3.02 9.62
N ARG A 327 -10.85 3.78 10.17
CA ARG A 327 -12.27 3.44 10.20
C ARG A 327 -13.12 4.58 9.62
N PRO A 328 -14.38 4.32 9.23
CA PRO A 328 -15.30 5.38 8.81
C PRO A 328 -15.31 6.55 9.82
N GLY A 329 -15.38 7.78 9.32
CA GLY A 329 -15.20 9.00 10.10
C GLY A 329 -13.83 9.68 9.91
N ALA A 330 -12.78 8.90 9.59
CA ALA A 330 -11.43 9.42 9.40
C ALA A 330 -11.36 10.51 8.31
N LYS A 331 -10.64 11.60 8.61
CA LYS A 331 -10.42 12.74 7.70
C LYS A 331 -9.49 12.33 6.57
N VAL A 332 -9.80 12.68 5.33
CA VAL A 332 -9.00 12.41 4.14
C VAL A 332 -8.63 13.71 3.45
N ILE A 333 -7.35 13.95 3.25
CA ILE A 333 -6.81 15.14 2.57
C ILE A 333 -6.15 14.68 1.28
N VAL A 334 -6.65 15.15 0.14
CA VAL A 334 -6.13 14.81 -1.19
C VAL A 334 -5.35 15.98 -1.76
N ARG A 335 -4.07 15.75 -2.08
CA ARG A 335 -3.12 16.79 -2.53
C ARG A 335 -2.12 16.32 -3.58
#